data_AF-A0A957ES15-F1
#
_entry.id   AF-A0A957ES15-F1
#
_cell.length_a   1.000
_cell.length_b   1.000
_cell.length_c   1.000
_cell.angle_alpha   90.00
_cell.angle_beta   90.00
_cell.angle_gamma   90.00
#
_symmetry.space_group_name_H-M   'P 1'
#
loop_
_entity.id
_entity.type
_entity.pdbx_description
1 polymer ?
#
loop_
_entity_poly.entity_id
_entity_poly.type
_entity_poly.pdbx_seq_one_letter_code
_entity_poly.pdbx_strand_id
1 'polypeptide(L)' 'AFENAMVVVMALGGSTNAVLHLIAMAKTGGIALTIEDFQAVSDRVPFLADLKPSGR' A
#
# COMPACT_ATOMS: atom_id res chain seq x y z
N ALA A 1 4.84 -10.17 -4.80
CA ALA A 1 5.37 -9.56 -3.54
C ALA A 1 4.80 -8.16 -3.31
N PHE A 2 4.88 -7.23 -4.29
CA PHE A 2 4.34 -5.87 -4.15
C PHE A 2 2.85 -5.80 -3.80
N GLU A 3 2.01 -6.67 -4.39
CA GLU A 3 0.60 -6.75 -4.02
C GLU A 3 0.38 -7.08 -2.55
N ASN A 4 1.09 -8.06 -2.00
CA ASN A 4 1.02 -8.38 -0.57
C ASN A 4 1.48 -7.19 0.30
N ALA A 5 2.50 -6.45 -0.14
CA ALA A 5 2.94 -5.24 0.57
C ALA A 5 1.83 -4.17 0.58
N MET A 6 1.16 -3.94 -0.56
CA MET A 6 0.01 -3.02 -0.63
C MET A 6 -1.14 -3.47 0.28
N VAL A 7 -1.48 -4.77 0.29
CA VAL A 7 -2.53 -5.33 1.16
C VAL A 7 -2.22 -5.04 2.63
N VAL A 8 -0.97 -5.28 3.06
CA VAL A 8 -0.55 -5.00 4.44
C VAL A 8 -0.61 -3.51 4.75
N VAL A 9 -0.14 -2.65 3.85
CA VAL A 9 -0.23 -1.19 4.03
C VAL A 9 -1.68 -0.73 4.19
N MET A 10 -2.60 -1.21 3.34
CA MET A 10 -4.02 -0.84 3.42
C MET A 10 -4.69 -1.38 4.69
N ALA A 11 -4.46 -2.66 5.01
CA ALA A 11 -5.05 -3.28 6.19
C ALA A 11 -4.60 -2.61 7.50
N LEU A 12 -3.36 -2.10 7.54
CA LEU A 12 -2.79 -1.46 8.73
C LEU A 12 -2.95 0.06 8.76
N GLY A 13 -3.49 0.69 7.71
CA GLY A 13 -3.55 2.16 7.60
C GLY A 13 -2.16 2.79 7.57
N GLY A 14 -1.23 2.17 6.84
CA GLY A 14 0.14 2.61 6.72
C GLY A 14 0.29 4.00 6.10
N SER A 15 1.49 4.58 6.21
CA SER A 15 1.79 5.92 5.69
C SER A 15 1.50 6.03 4.19
N THR A 16 0.92 7.14 3.75
CA THR A 16 0.73 7.47 2.32
C THR A 16 2.07 7.51 1.56
N ASN A 17 3.19 7.76 2.24
CA ASN A 17 4.54 7.68 1.65
C ASN A 17 4.90 6.27 1.16
N ALA A 18 4.22 5.22 1.66
CA ALA A 18 4.42 3.86 1.19
C ALA A 18 4.12 3.72 -0.31
N VAL A 19 3.16 4.49 -0.85
CA VAL A 19 2.84 4.50 -2.29
C VAL A 19 4.06 4.92 -3.11
N LEU A 20 4.68 6.04 -2.73
CA LEU A 20 5.86 6.58 -3.40
C LEU A 20 7.03 5.59 -3.36
N HIS A 21 7.31 5.03 -2.18
CA HIS A 21 8.43 4.11 -2.00
C HIS A 21 8.22 2.77 -2.72
N LEU A 22 7.01 2.21 -2.71
CA LEU A 22 6.71 0.96 -3.40
C LEU A 22 6.80 1.11 -4.91
N ILE A 23 6.32 2.22 -5.49
CA ILE A 23 6.47 2.50 -6.93
C ILE A 23 7.96 2.67 -7.29
N ALA A 24 8.73 3.40 -6.47
CA ALA A 24 10.16 3.57 -6.70
C ALA A 24 10.91 2.22 -6.66
N MET A 25 10.61 1.36 -5.67
CA MET A 25 11.20 0.01 -5.57
C MET A 25 10.76 -0.91 -6.71
N ALA A 26 9.50 -0.84 -7.15
CA ALA A 26 9.04 -1.62 -8.30
C ALA A 26 9.80 -1.21 -9.58
N LYS A 27 10.01 0.11 -9.76
CA LYS A 27 10.77 0.66 -10.89
C LYS A 27 12.23 0.19 -10.92
N THR A 28 12.92 0.06 -9.77
CA THR A 28 14.29 -0.47 -9.74
C THR A 28 14.36 -1.95 -10.13
N GLY A 29 13.29 -2.70 -9.87
CA GLY A 29 13.13 -4.10 -10.29
C GLY A 29 12.55 -4.30 -11.69
N GLY A 30 12.28 -3.23 -12.44
CA GLY A 30 11.63 -3.32 -13.76
C GLY A 30 10.18 -3.82 -13.72
N ILE A 31 9.52 -3.73 -12.56
CA ILE A 31 8.14 -4.16 -12.35
C ILE A 31 7.22 -2.96 -12.57
N ALA A 32 6.20 -3.14 -13.40
CA ALA A 32 5.14 -2.16 -13.55
C ALA A 32 4.26 -2.17 -12.30
N LEU A 33 4.20 -1.03 -11.62
CA LEU A 33 3.33 -0.76 -10.49
C LEU A 33 2.87 0.69 -10.61
N THR A 34 1.56 0.91 -10.69
CA THR A 34 0.97 2.24 -10.88
C THR A 34 0.10 2.64 -9.70
N ILE A 35 -0.38 3.89 -9.69
CA ILE A 35 -1.27 4.38 -8.63
C ILE A 35 -2.63 3.66 -8.69
N GLU A 36 -3.08 3.29 -9.89
CA GLU A 36 -4.33 2.55 -10.11
C GLU A 36 -4.30 1.18 -9.41
N ASP A 37 -3.14 0.53 -9.35
CA ASP A 37 -2.98 -0.73 -8.61
C ASP A 37 -3.24 -0.53 -7.10
N PHE A 38 -2.79 0.60 -6.54
CA PHE A 38 -3.07 0.94 -5.13
C PHE A 38 -4.55 1.21 -4.90
N GLN A 39 -5.22 1.91 -5.82
CA GLN A 39 -6.66 2.15 -5.73
C GLN A 39 -7.44 0.83 -5.75
N ALA A 40 -7.11 -0.07 -6.69
CA ALA A 40 -7.75 -1.38 -6.80
C ALA A 40 -7.53 -2.26 -5.54
N VAL A 41 -6.36 -2.17 -4.89
CA VAL A 41 -6.12 -2.83 -3.60
C VAL A 41 -6.86 -2.16 -2.45
N SER A 42 -6.90 -0.82 -2.41
CA SER A 42 -7.63 -0.06 -1.38
C SER A 42 -9.13 -0.37 -1.41
N ASP A 43 -9.73 -0.51 -2.59
CA ASP A 43 -11.17 -0.75 -2.74
C ASP A 43 -11.60 -2.11 -2.19
N ARG A 44 -10.70 -3.10 -2.17
CA ARG A 44 -10.99 -4.49 -1.76
C ARG A 44 -10.47 -4.87 -0.37
N VAL A 45 -9.48 -4.14 0.17
CA VAL A 45 -8.86 -4.47 1.46
C VAL A 45 -9.43 -3.56 2.55
N PRO A 46 -10.18 -4.09 3.52
CA PRO A 46 -10.68 -3.29 4.63
C PRO A 46 -9.52 -2.84 5.53
N PHE A 47 -9.67 -1.66 6.13
CA PHE A 47 -8.81 -1.19 7.20
C PHE A 47 -9.14 -1.97 8.49
N LEU A 48 -8.16 -2.67 9.05
CA LEU A 48 -8.35 -3.61 10.16
C LEU A 48 -7.63 -3.22 11.46
N ALA A 49 -6.62 -2.35 11.38
CA ALA A 49 -5.77 -2.04 12.54
C ALA A 49 -6.18 -0.74 13.25
N ASP A 50 -6.33 -0.79 14.57
CA ASP A 50 -6.49 0.40 15.42
C ASP A 50 -5.10 0.85 15.92
N LEU A 51 -4.37 1.59 15.06
CA LEU A 51 -3.02 2.08 15.36
C LEU A 51 -2.92 3.60 15.15
N LYS A 52 -2.22 4.31 16.03
CA LYS A 52 -1.82 5.70 15.76
C LYS A 52 -1.08 5.82 14.41
N PRO A 53 -1.35 6.86 13.60
CA PRO A 53 -2.09 8.09 13.91
C PRO A 53 -3.61 8.04 13.68
N SER A 54 -4.13 7.00 13.01
CA SER A 54 -5.55 6.90 12.62
C SER A 54 -6.44 6.29 13.71
N GLY A 55 -5.82 5.49 14.59
CA GLY A 55 -6.42 4.78 15.71
C GLY A 55 -5.84 5.19 17.08
N ARG A 56 -6.00 4.33 18.08
CA ARG A 56 -5.47 4.54 19.45
C ARG A 56 -4.01 4.14 19.64
#